data_AF-A0A2T2UAJ3-F1
#
_entry.id   AF-A0A2T2UAJ3-F1
#
_cell.length_a   1.000
_cell.length_b   1.000
_cell.length_c   1.000
_cell.angle_alpha   90.00
_cell.angle_beta   90.00
_cell.angle_gamma   90.00
#
_symmetry.space_group_name_H-M   'P 1'
#
loop_
_entity.id
_entity.type
_entity.pdbx_description
1 polymer ?
#
loop_
_entity_poly.entity_id
_entity_poly.type
_entity_poly.pdbx_seq_one_letter_code
_entity_poly.pdbx_strand_id
1 'polypeptide(L)'
;MSGFETVREALQALRANKLRSALTLLGIVIGVFAVIAAVTAVDVIDLHFKSSIQGLGASTLSIERYDYAGGDGPERYHPPITHDQVLRLKERAGSDLSVSVSERFGSGGKAQSDRHETNP
;
A
#
# COMPACT_ATOMS: atom_id res chain seq x y z
N MET A 1 31.09 -18.85 -42.59
CA MET A 1 29.70 -19.26 -42.28
C MET A 1 29.03 -18.05 -41.66
N SER A 2 28.09 -17.45 -42.36
CA SER A 2 27.42 -16.22 -41.94
C SER A 2 26.40 -16.54 -40.85
N GLY A 3 26.38 -15.81 -39.72
CA GLY A 3 25.37 -16.01 -38.68
C GLY A 3 23.93 -15.83 -39.20
N PHE A 4 23.76 -15.05 -40.26
CA PHE A 4 22.48 -14.87 -40.95
C PHE A 4 21.98 -16.17 -41.61
N GLU A 5 22.92 -16.99 -42.09
CA GLU A 5 22.66 -18.28 -42.72
C GLU A 5 22.23 -19.31 -41.67
N THR A 6 22.87 -19.31 -40.50
CA THR A 6 22.50 -20.18 -39.37
C THR A 6 21.09 -19.89 -38.84
N VAL A 7 20.70 -18.61 -38.72
CA VAL A 7 19.34 -18.23 -38.30
C VAL A 7 18.30 -18.66 -39.34
N ARG A 8 18.62 -18.49 -40.63
CA ARG A 8 17.75 -18.91 -41.73
C ARG A 8 17.53 -20.43 -41.74
N GLU A 9 18.59 -21.21 -41.56
CA GLU A 9 18.52 -22.68 -41.46
C GLU A 9 17.69 -23.13 -40.25
N ALA A 10 17.88 -22.50 -39.08
CA ALA A 10 17.09 -22.80 -37.88
C ALA A 10 15.58 -22.52 -38.07
N LEU A 11 15.23 -21.40 -38.69
CA LEU A 11 13.84 -21.06 -39.04
C LEU A 11 13.23 -22.05 -40.03
N GLN A 12 14.02 -22.54 -40.98
CA GLN A 12 13.59 -23.52 -41.96
C GLN A 12 13.35 -24.88 -41.30
N ALA A 13 14.21 -25.29 -40.36
CA ALA A 13 14.03 -26.51 -39.56
C ALA A 13 12.77 -26.46 -38.67
N LEU A 14 12.50 -25.32 -38.01
CA LEU A 14 11.26 -25.12 -37.23
C LEU A 14 10.01 -25.23 -38.11
N ARG A 15 10.06 -24.68 -39.33
CA ARG A 15 8.96 -24.75 -40.32
C ARG A 15 8.79 -26.13 -40.94
N ALA A 16 9.85 -26.95 -41.01
CA ALA A 16 9.77 -28.32 -41.51
C ALA A 16 8.97 -29.23 -40.57
N ASN A 17 9.00 -28.97 -39.26
CA ASN A 17 8.31 -29.78 -38.26
C ASN A 17 7.35 -28.94 -37.40
N LYS A 18 6.30 -28.41 -38.05
CA LYS A 18 5.36 -27.44 -37.47
C LYS A 18 4.64 -27.95 -36.23
N LEU A 19 4.15 -29.19 -36.25
CA LEU A 19 3.37 -29.74 -35.12
C LEU A 19 4.22 -29.90 -33.87
N ARG A 20 5.43 -30.47 -34.02
CA ARG A 20 6.36 -30.65 -32.91
C ARG A 20 6.78 -29.32 -32.31
N SER A 21 7.21 -28.39 -33.15
CA SER A 21 7.70 -27.08 -32.71
C SER A 21 6.59 -26.21 -32.09
N ALA A 22 5.36 -26.30 -32.60
CA ALA A 22 4.23 -25.58 -32.03
C ALA A 22 3.82 -26.13 -30.67
N LEU A 23 3.77 -27.46 -30.51
CA LEU A 23 3.36 -28.09 -29.25
C LEU A 23 4.39 -27.83 -28.13
N THR A 24 5.69 -27.86 -28.44
CA THR A 24 6.74 -27.54 -27.46
C THR A 24 6.69 -26.08 -27.03
N LEU A 25 6.50 -25.16 -27.99
CA LEU A 25 6.35 -23.74 -27.70
C LEU A 25 5.11 -23.49 -26.83
N LEU A 26 3.98 -24.09 -27.17
CA LEU A 26 2.73 -23.97 -26.42
C LEU A 26 2.89 -24.47 -24.98
N GLY A 27 3.54 -25.62 -24.78
CA GLY A 27 3.81 -26.16 -23.46
C GLY A 27 4.64 -25.21 -22.59
N ILE A 28 5.71 -24.64 -23.15
CA ILE A 28 6.55 -23.66 -22.44
C ILE A 28 5.76 -22.40 -22.11
N VAL A 29 4.97 -21.88 -23.06
CA VAL A 29 4.15 -20.67 -22.85
C VAL A 29 3.14 -20.87 -21.73
N ILE A 30 2.39 -21.98 -21.76
CA ILE A 30 1.41 -22.29 -20.70
C ILE A 30 2.11 -22.49 -19.36
N GLY A 31 3.25 -23.17 -19.33
CA GLY A 31 4.02 -23.39 -18.10
C GLY A 31 4.50 -22.09 -17.46
N VAL A 32 5.14 -21.21 -18.23
CA VAL A 32 5.61 -19.91 -17.75
C VAL A 32 4.43 -19.02 -17.33
N PHE A 33 3.35 -19.01 -18.11
CA PHE A 33 2.16 -18.24 -17.79
C PHE A 33 1.52 -18.68 -16.47
N ALA A 34 1.41 -19.99 -16.23
CA ALA A 34 0.89 -20.53 -14.98
C ALA A 34 1.73 -20.13 -13.76
N VAL A 35 3.06 -20.16 -13.89
CA VAL A 35 3.98 -19.73 -12.80
C VAL A 35 3.82 -18.24 -12.50
N ILE A 36 3.81 -17.38 -13.53
CA ILE A 36 3.64 -15.93 -13.36
C ILE A 36 2.29 -15.63 -12.72
N ALA A 37 1.22 -16.28 -13.18
CA ALA A 37 -0.11 -16.10 -12.64
C ALA A 37 -0.20 -16.53 -11.16
N ALA A 38 0.40 -17.67 -10.80
CA ALA A 38 0.41 -18.14 -9.42
C ALA A 38 1.16 -17.18 -8.49
N VAL A 39 2.35 -16.72 -8.88
CA VAL A 39 3.13 -15.75 -8.09
C VAL A 39 2.34 -14.45 -7.92
N THR A 40 1.78 -13.93 -9.00
CA THR A 40 0.99 -12.69 -8.96
C THR A 40 -0.24 -12.83 -8.05
N ALA A 41 -0.94 -13.97 -8.12
CA ALA A 41 -2.10 -14.23 -7.28
C ALA A 41 -1.74 -14.25 -5.79
N VAL A 42 -0.60 -14.86 -5.44
CA VAL A 42 -0.09 -14.86 -4.06
C VAL A 42 0.24 -13.43 -3.61
N ASP A 43 0.95 -12.65 -4.42
CA ASP A 43 1.29 -11.27 -4.09
C ASP A 43 0.05 -10.40 -3.85
N VAL A 44 -0.98 -10.57 -4.70
CA VAL A 44 -2.26 -9.87 -4.57
C VAL A 44 -2.95 -10.24 -3.26
N ILE A 45 -3.01 -11.53 -2.94
CA ILE A 45 -3.56 -12.03 -1.67
C ILE A 45 -2.80 -11.39 -0.50
N ASP A 46 -1.47 -11.41 -0.50
CA ASP A 46 -0.67 -10.82 0.58
C ASP A 46 -0.94 -9.33 0.77
N LEU A 47 -1.08 -8.56 -0.32
CA LEU A 47 -1.47 -7.15 -0.24
C LEU A 47 -2.86 -6.97 0.38
N HIS A 48 -3.84 -7.74 -0.08
CA HIS A 48 -5.21 -7.67 0.44
C HIS A 48 -5.30 -8.09 1.91
N PHE A 49 -4.57 -9.13 2.30
CA PHE A 49 -4.49 -9.60 3.68
C PHE A 49 -3.81 -8.57 4.58
N LYS A 50 -2.68 -7.99 4.15
CA LYS A 50 -2.01 -6.90 4.89
C LYS A 50 -2.93 -5.70 5.06
N SER A 51 -3.63 -5.27 3.99
CA SER A 51 -4.59 -4.17 4.07
C SER A 51 -5.77 -4.48 4.99
N SER A 52 -6.28 -5.71 4.97
CA SER A 52 -7.40 -6.12 5.83
C SER A 52 -6.97 -6.16 7.30
N ILE A 53 -5.79 -6.70 7.59
CA ILE A 53 -5.21 -6.76 8.93
C ILE A 53 -4.85 -5.36 9.47
N GLN A 54 -4.39 -4.45 8.62
CA GLN A 54 -4.23 -3.03 8.97
C GLN A 54 -5.56 -2.39 9.36
N GLY A 55 -6.66 -2.71 8.65
CA GLY A 55 -8.01 -2.28 9.00
C GLY A 55 -8.53 -2.90 10.31
N LEU A 56 -8.03 -4.09 10.68
CA LEU A 56 -8.33 -4.78 11.94
C LEU A 56 -7.45 -4.30 13.13
N GLY A 57 -6.61 -3.27 12.92
CA GLY A 57 -5.90 -2.58 14.00
C GLY A 57 -4.52 -3.13 14.35
N ALA A 58 -3.95 -4.04 13.55
CA ALA A 58 -2.72 -4.74 13.93
C ALA A 58 -1.42 -3.90 13.83
N SER A 59 -1.48 -2.61 13.51
CA SER A 59 -0.27 -1.74 13.49
C SER A 59 -0.52 -0.24 13.64
N THR A 60 -1.74 0.20 13.98
CA THR A 60 -2.11 1.62 14.03
C THR A 60 -2.49 2.05 15.44
N LEU A 61 -1.52 2.57 16.20
CA LEU A 61 -1.82 3.27 17.47
C LEU A 61 -2.42 4.64 17.15
N SER A 62 -3.72 4.78 17.33
CA SER A 62 -4.44 6.04 17.10
C SER A 62 -4.62 6.77 18.43
N ILE A 63 -4.12 8.01 18.51
CA ILE A 63 -4.26 8.87 19.70
C ILE A 63 -5.27 9.97 19.35
N GLU A 64 -6.44 9.94 19.98
CA GLU A 64 -7.49 10.95 19.79
C GLU A 64 -7.73 11.74 21.08
N ARG A 65 -8.13 13.01 20.93
CA ARG A 65 -8.38 13.93 22.07
C ARG A 65 -9.61 13.54 22.89
N TYR A 66 -10.58 12.88 22.27
CA TYR A 66 -11.83 12.49 22.90
C TYR A 66 -11.92 10.97 22.96
N ASP A 67 -12.49 10.48 24.06
CA ASP A 67 -12.77 9.06 24.23
C ASP A 67 -13.98 8.67 23.35
N TYR A 68 -13.86 7.59 22.57
CA TYR A 68 -15.01 7.04 21.83
C TYR A 68 -15.98 6.31 22.76
N ALA A 69 -15.56 5.98 23.98
CA ALA A 69 -16.46 5.46 24.99
C ALA A 69 -17.33 6.61 25.50
N GLY A 70 -18.61 6.61 25.12
CA GLY A 70 -19.65 7.50 25.65
C GLY A 70 -19.87 7.31 27.15
N GLY A 71 -18.88 7.71 27.94
CA GLY A 71 -18.94 7.74 29.38
C GLY A 71 -19.78 8.94 29.80
N ASP A 72 -20.86 8.66 30.52
CA ASP A 72 -21.80 9.61 31.10
C ASP A 72 -21.19 10.40 32.29
N GLY A 73 -19.94 10.84 32.12
CA GLY A 73 -19.17 11.62 33.09
C GLY A 73 -19.12 13.09 32.70
N PRO A 74 -18.91 14.01 33.66
CA PRO A 74 -18.80 15.43 33.37
C PRO A 74 -17.68 15.66 32.35
N GLU A 75 -17.98 16.43 31.30
CA GLU A 75 -17.10 16.73 30.18
C GLU A 75 -15.79 17.33 30.71
N ARG A 76 -14.74 16.52 30.80
CA ARG A 76 -13.42 16.97 31.28
C ARG A 76 -12.75 17.75 30.15
N TYR A 77 -12.28 18.96 30.46
CA TYR A 77 -11.51 19.75 29.52
C TYR A 77 -10.22 19.01 29.14
N HIS A 78 -10.12 18.58 27.89
CA HIS A 78 -8.91 17.99 27.31
C HIS A 78 -8.20 19.07 26.47
N PRO A 79 -6.99 19.53 26.87
CA PRO A 79 -6.23 20.51 26.10
C PRO A 79 -5.99 20.06 24.65
N PRO A 80 -5.91 20.99 23.68
CA PRO A 80 -5.63 20.64 22.29
C PRO A 80 -4.24 20.00 22.16
N ILE A 81 -4.13 18.98 21.32
CA ILE A 81 -2.85 18.36 20.97
C ILE A 81 -2.03 19.42 20.23
N THR A 82 -0.90 19.82 20.81
CA THR A 82 -0.03 20.87 20.26
C THR A 82 0.95 20.25 19.27
N HIS A 83 1.30 20.96 18.19
CA HIS A 83 2.28 20.52 17.20
C HIS A 83 3.63 20.07 17.81
N ASP A 84 4.10 20.73 18.87
CA ASP A 84 5.32 20.35 19.59
C ASP A 84 5.23 18.99 20.30
N GLN A 85 4.02 18.54 20.64
CA GLN A 85 3.80 17.21 21.21
C GLN A 85 3.89 16.14 20.12
N VAL A 86 3.40 16.44 18.92
CA VAL A 86 3.51 15.56 17.74
C VAL A 86 4.98 15.41 17.31
N LEU A 87 5.74 16.51 17.26
CA LEU A 87 7.16 16.46 16.92
C LEU A 87 7.96 15.63 17.93
N ARG A 88 7.72 15.83 19.24
CA ARG A 88 8.38 15.04 20.28
C ARG A 88 8.02 13.55 20.19
N LEU A 89 6.80 13.23 19.81
CA LEU A 89 6.39 11.83 19.60
C LEU A 89 7.11 11.23 18.39
N LYS A 90 7.20 11.97 17.28
CA LYS A 90 7.93 11.56 16.07
C LYS A 90 9.43 11.35 16.34
N GLU A 91 10.05 12.24 17.10
CA GLU A 91 11.47 12.12 17.50
C GLU A 91 11.73 10.90 18.39
N ARG A 92 10.79 10.57 19.29
CA ARG A 92 10.91 9.41 20.20
C ARG A 92 10.53 8.09 19.55
N ALA A 93 9.59 8.10 18.61
CA ALA A 93 9.10 6.90 17.92
C ALA A 93 10.11 6.36 16.89
N GLY A 94 11.12 7.15 16.50
CA GLY A 94 12.14 6.74 15.54
C GLY A 94 11.61 6.60 14.11
N SER A 95 12.47 6.22 13.16
CA SER A 95 12.15 6.11 11.74
C SER A 95 11.23 4.94 11.37
N ASP A 96 10.97 4.02 12.30
CA ASP A 96 10.18 2.81 12.08
C ASP A 96 8.67 3.04 12.24
N LEU A 97 8.26 4.19 12.80
CA LEU A 97 6.86 4.53 13.02
C LEU A 97 6.46 5.76 12.19
N SER A 98 5.52 5.56 11.27
CA SER A 98 4.91 6.64 10.50
C SER A 98 3.86 7.37 11.34
N VAL A 99 4.16 8.61 11.74
CA VAL A 99 3.25 9.48 12.48
C VAL A 99 2.47 10.34 11.48
N SER A 100 1.15 10.12 11.38
CA SER A 100 0.24 10.91 10.56
C SER A 100 -0.75 11.65 11.46
N VAL A 101 -0.93 12.95 11.22
CA VAL A 101 -1.92 13.79 11.92
C VAL A 101 -3.10 14.00 10.99
N SER A 102 -4.29 13.56 11.40
CA SER A 102 -5.53 13.85 10.70
C SER A 102 -6.37 14.80 11.56
N GLU A 103 -6.63 16.00 11.04
CA GLU A 103 -7.55 16.94 11.65
C GLU A 103 -8.90 16.84 10.95
N ARG A 104 -9.93 16.40 11.69
CA ARG A 104 -11.29 16.32 11.18
C ARG A 104 -11.96 17.69 11.36
N PHE A 105 -11.94 18.52 10.33
CA PHE A 105 -12.69 19.78 10.30
C PHE A 105 -14.17 19.51 10.04
N GLY A 106 -15.01 19.64 11.06
CA GLY A 106 -16.47 19.66 10.90
C GLY A 106 -16.96 21.02 10.41
N SER A 107 -17.98 21.03 9.54
CA SER A 107 -18.71 22.22 9.09
C SER A 107 -19.30 22.98 10.29
N GLY A 108 -18.52 23.90 10.86
CA GLY A 108 -18.90 24.72 12.02
C GLY A 108 -17.79 24.97 13.05
N GLY A 109 -16.62 24.33 12.95
CA GLY A 109 -15.50 24.55 13.87
C GLY A 109 -14.63 25.74 13.46
N LYS A 110 -14.62 26.81 14.27
CA LYS A 110 -13.68 27.93 14.11
C LYS A 110 -12.25 27.42 14.36
N ALA A 111 -11.38 27.54 13.37
CA ALA A 111 -9.94 27.38 13.56
C ALA A 111 -9.44 28.59 14.35
N GLN A 112 -9.30 28.43 15.67
CA GLN A 112 -8.77 29.46 16.53
C GLN A 112 -7.32 29.12 16.86
N SER A 113 -6.40 29.73 16.11
CA SER A 113 -4.98 29.79 16.46
C SER A 113 -4.76 31.00 17.36
N ASP A 114 -4.06 30.75 18.46
CA ASP A 114 -3.88 31.61 19.62
C ASP A 114 -3.19 32.95 19.27
N ARG A 115 -4.02 33.96 18.95
CA ARG A 115 -3.75 35.42 18.83
C ARG A 115 -3.61 36.07 17.44
N HIS A 116 -4.32 35.62 16.41
CA HIS A 116 -4.78 36.59 15.39
C HIS A 116 -6.05 36.11 14.70
N GLU A 117 -7.05 36.98 14.70
CA GLU A 117 -8.29 36.84 13.94
C GLU A 117 -7.97 37.00 12.45
N THR A 118 -8.26 35.97 11.64
CA THR A 118 -8.46 36.15 10.19
C THR A 118 -9.96 36.17 9.95
N ASN A 119 -10.49 37.38 9.79
CA ASN A 119 -11.81 37.63 9.21
C ASN A 119 -11.65 37.61 7.65
N PRO A 120 -12.73 37.38 6.89
CA PRO A 120 -12.71 36.85 5.52
C PRO A 120 -12.06 37.76 4.47
#